data_AF-A0A4W2IR64-F1
#
_entry.id   AF-A0A4W2IR64-F1
#
_cell.length_a   1.000
_cell.length_b   1.000
_cell.length_c   1.000
_cell.angle_alpha   90.00
_cell.angle_beta   90.00
_cell.angle_gamma   90.00
#
_symmetry.space_group_name_H-M   'P 1'
#
loop_
_entity.id
_entity.type
_entity.pdbx_description
1 polymer ?
#
loop_
_entity_poly.entity_id
_entity_poly.type
_entity_poly.pdbx_seq_one_letter_code
_entity_poly.pdbx_strand_id
1 'polypeptide(L)'
;METWSVDQVCSWLVEKNLGELVHRFQEEEVSGAALLALNDRMVQQLVKKIGHQAVLMDLIKKYKQKSQELKSPGETAPVTQAEDEQPSSPASGGEQMPSFYPADNLDNGLIDHRVLKQRRNVRHILARNKALQWTKSYVLPEFPYDVKCMLAEQKCPDHSMRIRIIEFLQADMTKYLEGSLYPSTQQYNDVVNALLQAHPFLDEDGCGFFLWKRALKDRFKYVRRPIEDDEQVMRNKCKFGHRRGQTRKSLADIRFEIKTVQIKEEAVCLDPEVDEHINWFQQEYVKTEKDWREIDKRMSQTLEIRRKLIGGRTPLKDILKMFPFLQCPYQLFREFQLLTRTDIFKKTRHILESYSENILTSLSLVDNPIYIALQEKMKQHTDEDMLKHMKMTATCLLLPDVFGEDSSLFVIVNDKVQVSTPVLEVKNPFNMDVCEFSLYLEKERLTKVDDCITALAALIASFHVFGIECPRRLSQTLNFLETLIFDVHSPYSPSMKEKEKEVGFQHPVT
;
A
#
# COMPACT_ATOMS: atom_id res chain seq x y z
N MET A 1 43.34 12.59 -9.26
CA MET A 1 42.32 12.96 -8.25
C MET A 1 42.95 13.27 -6.92
N GLU A 2 44.04 12.60 -6.51
CA GLU A 2 44.70 12.86 -5.22
C GLU A 2 45.20 14.30 -5.04
N THR A 3 45.61 14.98 -6.12
CA THR A 3 46.07 16.39 -6.12
C THR A 3 44.98 17.42 -6.41
N TRP A 4 43.70 17.02 -6.43
CA TRP A 4 42.62 17.92 -6.83
C TRP A 4 42.26 18.93 -5.73
N SER A 5 42.05 20.18 -6.15
CA SER A 5 41.44 21.22 -5.31
C SER A 5 39.96 20.93 -5.05
N VAL A 6 39.37 21.62 -4.06
CA VAL A 6 37.94 21.50 -3.75
C VAL A 6 37.08 21.85 -4.97
N ASP A 7 37.44 22.89 -5.74
CA ASP A 7 36.71 23.29 -6.95
C ASP A 7 36.77 22.23 -8.06
N GLN A 8 37.89 21.53 -8.17
CA GLN A 8 38.03 20.42 -9.12
C GLN A 8 37.20 19.21 -8.69
N VAL A 9 37.11 18.93 -7.39
CA VAL A 9 36.18 17.92 -6.85
C VAL A 9 34.73 18.30 -7.10
N CYS A 10 34.35 19.55 -6.85
CA CYS A 10 33.01 20.07 -7.10
C CYS A 10 32.62 19.99 -8.59
N SER A 11 33.53 20.38 -9.49
CA SER A 11 33.32 20.27 -10.93
C SER A 11 33.14 18.81 -11.37
N TRP A 12 33.93 17.90 -10.81
CA TRP A 12 33.79 16.47 -11.06
C TRP A 12 32.47 15.89 -10.52
N LEU A 13 32.00 16.34 -9.35
CA LEU A 13 30.69 15.94 -8.83
C LEU A 13 29.55 16.38 -9.77
N VAL A 14 29.62 17.58 -10.35
CA VAL A 14 28.65 18.03 -11.38
C VAL A 14 28.71 17.13 -12.61
N GLU A 15 29.91 16.84 -13.12
CA GLU A 15 30.12 15.97 -14.29
C GLU A 15 29.57 14.55 -14.05
N LYS A 16 29.66 14.03 -12.82
CA LYS A 16 29.15 12.70 -12.44
C LYS A 16 27.69 12.69 -11.99
N ASN A 17 26.91 13.72 -12.31
CA ASN A 17 25.50 13.86 -11.94
C ASN A 17 25.24 13.88 -10.41
N LEU A 18 26.26 14.22 -9.62
CA LEU A 18 26.21 14.40 -8.17
C LEU A 18 26.25 15.89 -7.79
N GLY A 19 25.80 16.78 -8.69
CA GLY A 19 25.84 18.24 -8.50
C GLY A 19 25.12 18.75 -7.25
N GLU A 20 24.14 18.01 -6.73
CA GLU A 20 23.48 18.34 -5.45
C GLU A 20 24.40 18.24 -4.23
N LEU A 21 25.54 17.56 -4.34
CA LEU A 21 26.51 17.39 -3.25
C LEU A 21 27.55 18.51 -3.20
N VAL A 22 27.64 19.33 -4.25
CA VAL A 22 28.66 20.37 -4.41
C VAL A 22 28.70 21.33 -3.23
N HIS A 23 27.55 21.84 -2.80
CA HIS A 23 27.47 22.77 -1.66
C HIS A 23 28.07 22.17 -0.38
N ARG A 24 27.77 20.91 -0.10
CA ARG A 24 28.23 20.20 1.10
C ARG A 24 29.71 19.83 1.03
N PHE A 25 30.22 19.50 -0.16
CA PHE A 25 31.65 19.20 -0.34
C PHE A 25 32.50 20.46 -0.34
N GLN A 26 31.91 21.60 -0.71
CA GLN A 26 32.52 22.91 -0.62
C GLN A 26 32.54 23.44 0.82
N GLU A 27 31.43 23.31 1.56
CA GLU A 27 31.35 23.68 2.99
C GLU A 27 32.31 22.87 3.87
N GLU A 28 32.46 21.58 3.59
CA GLU A 28 33.33 20.67 4.36
C GLU A 28 34.76 20.59 3.77
N GLU A 29 35.11 21.50 2.85
CA GLU A 29 36.42 21.65 2.21
C GLU A 29 37.03 20.32 1.70
N VAL A 30 36.21 19.49 1.07
CA VAL A 30 36.61 18.13 0.67
C VAL A 30 37.50 18.18 -0.57
N SER A 31 38.81 18.17 -0.34
CA SER A 31 39.83 18.06 -1.38
C SER A 31 39.87 16.66 -2.03
N GLY A 32 40.58 16.52 -3.15
CA GLY A 32 40.70 15.25 -3.85
C GLY A 32 41.33 14.11 -3.04
N ALA A 33 42.27 14.43 -2.15
CA ALA A 33 42.84 13.48 -1.20
C ALA A 33 41.81 13.05 -0.14
N ALA A 34 41.05 14.01 0.42
CA ALA A 34 40.00 13.74 1.39
C ALA A 34 38.87 12.91 0.79
N LEU A 35 38.47 13.21 -0.46
CA LEU A 35 37.49 12.45 -1.23
C LEU A 35 37.90 10.98 -1.39
N LEU A 36 39.16 10.72 -1.72
CA LEU A 36 39.68 9.36 -1.85
C LEU A 36 39.81 8.64 -0.49
N ALA A 37 39.89 9.37 0.62
CA ALA A 37 39.97 8.81 1.98
C ALA A 37 38.59 8.53 2.62
N LEU A 38 37.49 8.94 1.98
CA LEU A 38 36.14 8.71 2.52
C LEU A 38 35.84 7.20 2.64
N ASN A 39 35.37 6.81 3.83
CA ASN A 39 34.84 5.47 4.10
C ASN A 39 33.30 5.52 4.18
N ASP A 40 32.65 4.35 4.21
CA ASP A 40 31.19 4.24 4.17
C ASP A 40 30.49 5.08 5.25
N ARG A 41 31.04 5.14 6.47
CA ARG A 41 30.47 5.90 7.58
C ARG A 41 30.56 7.42 7.36
N MET A 42 31.68 7.89 6.81
CA MET A 42 31.87 9.32 6.48
C MET A 42 30.95 9.74 5.32
N VAL A 43 30.80 8.88 4.31
CA VAL A 43 29.87 9.16 3.19
C VAL A 43 28.41 9.21 3.65
N GLN A 44 28.01 8.35 4.60
CA GLN A 44 26.67 8.41 5.19
C GLN A 44 26.38 9.73 5.92
N GLN A 45 27.38 10.32 6.56
CA GLN A 45 27.24 11.61 7.25
C GLN A 45 27.26 12.79 6.28
N LEU A 46 28.09 12.72 5.24
CA LEU A 46 28.28 13.79 4.26
C LEU A 46 27.13 13.86 3.24
N VAL A 47 26.62 12.70 2.81
CA VAL A 47 25.63 12.55 1.74
C VAL A 47 24.33 11.96 2.30
N LYS A 48 23.22 12.71 2.29
CA LYS A 48 21.94 12.25 2.87
C LYS A 48 21.16 11.24 2.01
N LYS A 49 21.37 11.25 0.69
CA LYS A 49 20.65 10.37 -0.26
C LYS A 49 21.42 9.06 -0.42
N ILE A 50 20.81 7.95 -0.01
CA ILE A 50 21.41 6.59 -0.09
C ILE A 50 21.88 6.24 -1.51
N GLY A 51 21.10 6.62 -2.53
CA GLY A 51 21.50 6.42 -3.93
C GLY A 51 22.77 7.18 -4.32
N HIS A 52 22.95 8.41 -3.83
CA HIS A 52 24.15 9.21 -4.09
C HIS A 52 25.36 8.69 -3.29
N GLN A 53 25.15 8.14 -2.08
CA GLN A 53 26.20 7.48 -1.30
C GLN A 53 26.79 6.31 -2.08
N ALA A 54 25.94 5.43 -2.61
CA ALA A 54 26.37 4.26 -3.37
C ALA A 54 27.11 4.65 -4.66
N VAL A 55 26.58 5.63 -5.41
CA VAL A 55 27.22 6.13 -6.65
C VAL A 55 28.58 6.77 -6.35
N LEU A 56 28.68 7.59 -5.30
CA LEU A 56 29.94 8.24 -4.93
C LEU A 56 31.00 7.21 -4.52
N MET A 57 30.62 6.21 -3.70
CA MET A 57 31.54 5.14 -3.28
C MET A 57 32.00 4.27 -4.45
N ASP A 58 31.11 3.95 -5.39
CA ASP A 58 31.46 3.21 -6.61
C ASP A 58 32.43 4.02 -7.50
N LEU A 59 32.22 5.33 -7.65
CA LEU A 59 33.11 6.20 -8.42
C LEU A 59 34.50 6.32 -7.77
N ILE A 60 34.56 6.48 -6.44
CA ILE A 60 35.83 6.50 -5.69
C ILE A 60 36.56 5.15 -5.85
N LYS A 61 35.83 4.03 -5.74
CA LYS A 61 36.40 2.68 -5.89
C LYS A 61 36.93 2.43 -7.31
N LYS A 62 36.17 2.81 -8.35
CA LYS A 62 36.60 2.73 -9.75
C LYS A 62 37.84 3.58 -10.02
N TYR A 63 37.92 4.77 -9.41
CA TYR A 63 39.11 5.61 -9.55
C TYR A 63 40.34 5.00 -8.87
N LYS A 64 40.19 4.42 -7.68
CA LYS A 64 41.26 3.70 -6.97
C LYS A 64 41.75 2.48 -7.76
N GLN A 65 40.84 1.70 -8.33
CA GLN A 65 41.16 0.53 -9.18
C GLN A 65 41.93 0.93 -10.44
N LYS A 66 41.45 1.96 -11.16
CA LYS A 66 42.14 2.50 -12.35
C LYS A 66 43.53 3.07 -12.02
N SER A 67 43.71 3.60 -10.81
CA SER A 67 45.01 4.10 -10.33
C SER A 67 45.97 2.99 -9.89
N GLN A 68 45.46 1.81 -9.56
CA GLN A 68 46.26 0.61 -9.23
C GLN A 68 46.68 -0.17 -10.50
N GLU A 69 45.81 -0.25 -11.52
CA GLU A 69 46.14 -0.85 -12.82
C GLU A 69 47.25 -0.10 -13.57
N LEU A 70 47.36 1.23 -13.39
CA LEU A 70 48.48 2.00 -13.95
C LEU A 70 49.80 1.83 -13.18
N LYS A 71 49.82 1.13 -12.04
CA LYS A 71 51.00 1.00 -11.16
C LYS A 71 51.65 -0.41 -11.18
N SER A 72 51.25 -1.34 -12.05
CA SER A 72 51.88 -2.66 -12.18
C SER A 72 52.59 -2.87 -13.53
N PRO A 73 53.94 -2.82 -13.57
CA PRO A 73 54.75 -3.47 -14.59
C PRO A 73 55.40 -4.76 -14.04
N GLY A 74 55.31 -5.88 -14.76
CA GLY A 74 56.11 -7.06 -14.45
C GLY A 74 55.63 -8.36 -15.08
N GLU A 75 56.35 -8.80 -16.12
CA GLU A 75 56.74 -10.21 -16.42
C GLU A 75 55.62 -11.27 -16.47
N THR A 76 55.33 -11.97 -17.58
CA THR A 76 56.23 -12.79 -18.41
C THR A 76 55.43 -13.34 -19.60
N ALA A 77 55.99 -13.29 -20.81
CA ALA A 77 55.57 -14.10 -21.97
C ALA A 77 56.32 -15.45 -21.95
N PRO A 78 55.77 -16.52 -22.56
CA PRO A 78 56.23 -16.98 -23.89
C PRO A 78 55.02 -17.50 -24.73
N VAL A 79 55.00 -17.76 -26.05
CA VAL A 79 55.95 -17.96 -27.17
C VAL A 79 55.03 -18.11 -28.42
N THR A 80 55.25 -17.38 -29.54
CA THR A 80 55.79 -17.87 -30.85
C THR A 80 54.68 -18.48 -31.75
N GLN A 81 54.48 -18.26 -33.05
CA GLN A 81 55.22 -17.87 -34.28
C GLN A 81 54.13 -17.70 -35.38
N ALA A 82 54.26 -17.14 -36.59
CA ALA A 82 55.32 -16.51 -37.38
C ALA A 82 54.66 -15.84 -38.62
N GLU A 83 55.40 -14.92 -39.25
CA GLU A 83 55.49 -14.66 -40.72
C GLU A 83 54.33 -13.89 -41.41
N ASP A 84 54.55 -12.88 -42.27
CA ASP A 84 55.77 -12.23 -42.74
C ASP A 84 55.45 -10.91 -43.50
N GLU A 85 56.50 -10.10 -43.68
CA GLU A 85 56.74 -9.07 -44.72
C GLU A 85 56.04 -7.67 -44.76
N GLN A 86 56.88 -6.67 -44.47
CA GLN A 86 56.85 -5.23 -44.84
C GLN A 86 57.25 -5.02 -46.33
N PRO A 87 57.49 -3.79 -46.89
CA PRO A 87 57.05 -2.42 -46.55
C PRO A 87 56.61 -1.59 -47.80
N SER A 88 56.03 -0.38 -47.62
CA SER A 88 56.46 0.89 -48.28
C SER A 88 55.44 2.04 -48.15
N SER A 89 55.93 3.21 -47.69
CA SER A 89 55.32 4.56 -47.75
C SER A 89 55.60 5.22 -49.13
N PRO A 90 55.26 6.50 -49.49
CA PRO A 90 54.77 7.64 -48.67
C PRO A 90 53.77 8.65 -49.35
N ALA A 91 53.54 9.79 -48.64
CA ALA A 91 53.05 11.13 -49.08
C ALA A 91 51.51 11.31 -49.23
N SER A 92 50.84 12.43 -48.85
CA SER A 92 51.20 13.80 -48.44
C SER A 92 49.95 14.61 -48.02
N GLY A 93 50.13 15.62 -47.17
CA GLY A 93 49.27 16.83 -47.00
C GLY A 93 48.12 16.69 -46.00
N GLY A 94 47.87 17.57 -45.02
CA GLY A 94 48.41 18.89 -44.70
C GLY A 94 47.28 19.71 -44.05
N GLU A 95 47.54 20.24 -42.85
CA GLU A 95 46.96 21.48 -42.27
C GLU A 95 45.43 21.51 -41.96
N GLN A 96 44.89 22.13 -40.90
CA GLN A 96 45.33 23.16 -39.96
C GLN A 96 44.34 23.18 -38.76
N MET A 97 44.81 23.56 -37.58
CA MET A 97 44.01 24.00 -36.42
C MET A 97 44.14 25.53 -36.31
N PRO A 98 43.24 26.24 -35.61
CA PRO A 98 43.76 27.10 -34.54
C PRO A 98 42.91 27.16 -33.26
N SER A 99 43.63 27.30 -32.15
CA SER A 99 43.17 27.60 -30.79
C SER A 99 42.88 29.11 -30.63
N PHE A 100 42.23 29.55 -29.53
CA PHE A 100 42.69 30.64 -28.64
C PHE A 100 41.68 30.84 -27.47
N TYR A 101 42.18 31.00 -26.24
CA TYR A 101 41.52 31.46 -24.99
C TYR A 101 41.97 32.94 -24.71
N PRO A 102 41.70 33.58 -23.53
CA PRO A 102 40.44 33.95 -22.83
C PRO A 102 40.46 35.45 -22.37
N ALA A 103 39.42 35.97 -21.68
CA ALA A 103 39.55 37.15 -20.80
C ALA A 103 38.39 37.34 -19.79
N ASP A 104 38.76 37.63 -18.53
CA ASP A 104 37.93 37.97 -17.36
C ASP A 104 37.40 39.42 -17.37
N ASN A 105 36.33 39.70 -16.60
CA ASN A 105 36.31 40.78 -15.59
C ASN A 105 35.04 40.80 -14.70
N LEU A 106 35.30 41.15 -13.43
CA LEU A 106 34.42 41.40 -12.29
C LEU A 106 33.42 42.56 -12.49
N ASP A 107 32.23 42.46 -11.89
CA ASP A 107 31.75 43.48 -10.94
C ASP A 107 30.69 42.92 -9.96
N ASN A 108 30.69 43.48 -8.76
CA ASN A 108 30.08 43.00 -7.53
C ASN A 108 28.98 44.01 -7.12
N GLY A 109 27.74 43.59 -6.88
CA GLY A 109 26.76 44.50 -6.27
C GLY A 109 25.32 44.02 -6.19
N LEU A 110 24.84 43.90 -4.93
CA LEU A 110 23.45 43.90 -4.45
C LEU A 110 22.69 42.56 -4.44
N ILE A 111 22.74 41.94 -3.26
CA ILE A 111 21.76 40.97 -2.78
C ILE A 111 20.46 41.72 -2.45
N ASP A 112 19.34 41.30 -3.05
CA ASP A 112 18.01 41.48 -2.46
C ASP A 112 17.23 40.16 -2.50
N HIS A 113 16.77 39.75 -1.32
CA HIS A 113 16.08 38.51 -1.06
C HIS A 113 14.60 38.64 -1.41
N ARG A 114 14.14 38.03 -2.50
CA ARG A 114 12.72 37.65 -2.66
C ARG A 114 12.54 36.43 -3.57
N VAL A 115 12.23 35.31 -2.90
CA VAL A 115 11.40 34.16 -3.33
C VAL A 115 11.21 34.01 -4.85
N LEU A 116 11.98 33.12 -5.47
CA LEU A 116 11.59 32.46 -6.71
C LEU A 116 12.02 30.99 -6.68
N LYS A 117 11.04 30.11 -6.40
CA LYS A 117 11.12 28.69 -6.77
C LYS A 117 11.19 28.61 -8.29
N GLN A 118 12.38 28.49 -8.85
CA GLN A 118 12.55 28.24 -10.27
C GLN A 118 12.54 26.72 -10.52
N ARG A 119 11.39 26.23 -11.00
CA ARG A 119 11.26 24.90 -11.60
C ARG A 119 12.25 24.81 -12.77
N ARG A 120 13.29 23.97 -12.64
CA ARG A 120 14.09 23.53 -13.80
C ARG A 120 13.31 22.43 -14.53
N ASN A 121 12.65 22.81 -15.63
CA ASN A 121 12.24 21.88 -16.68
C ASN A 121 13.50 21.36 -17.37
N VAL A 122 13.91 20.13 -17.05
CA VAL A 122 14.83 19.37 -17.90
C VAL A 122 13.98 18.76 -19.00
N ARG A 123 14.07 19.29 -20.23
CA ARG A 123 13.49 18.66 -21.42
C ARG A 123 14.13 17.29 -21.59
N HIS A 124 13.37 16.21 -21.35
CA HIS A 124 13.81 14.87 -21.68
C HIS A 124 13.77 14.70 -23.21
N ILE A 125 14.95 14.69 -23.83
CA ILE A 125 15.10 14.21 -25.21
C ILE A 125 14.97 12.69 -25.16
N LEU A 126 13.75 12.18 -25.35
CA LEU A 126 13.52 10.76 -25.54
C LEU A 126 13.92 10.39 -26.97
N ALA A 127 15.11 9.79 -27.13
CA ALA A 127 15.50 9.20 -28.41
C ALA A 127 14.49 8.10 -28.78
N ARG A 128 13.74 8.31 -29.86
CA ARG A 128 12.70 7.42 -30.37
C ARG A 128 13.34 6.18 -30.99
N ASN A 129 13.73 5.21 -30.16
CA ASN A 129 14.16 3.90 -30.63
C ASN A 129 12.95 3.12 -31.14
N LYS A 130 13.10 2.44 -32.30
CA LYS A 130 12.07 1.52 -32.82
C LYS A 130 11.86 0.39 -31.81
N ALA A 131 10.62 0.15 -31.40
CA ALA A 131 10.31 -0.91 -30.44
C ALA A 131 10.43 -2.29 -31.08
N LEU A 132 10.85 -3.25 -30.27
CA LEU A 132 10.84 -4.67 -30.63
C LEU A 132 9.43 -5.25 -30.45
N GLN A 133 9.05 -6.22 -31.29
CA GLN A 133 7.77 -6.92 -31.16
C GLN A 133 7.76 -7.86 -29.95
N TRP A 134 6.70 -7.81 -29.14
CA TRP A 134 6.50 -8.72 -28.01
C TRP A 134 6.11 -10.12 -28.52
N THR A 135 7.01 -11.09 -28.40
CA THR A 135 6.72 -12.50 -28.69
C THR A 135 5.97 -13.13 -27.51
N LYS A 136 5.19 -14.19 -27.75
CA LYS A 136 4.42 -14.90 -26.70
C LYS A 136 5.29 -15.50 -25.58
N SER A 137 6.60 -15.60 -25.79
CA SER A 137 7.58 -16.12 -24.84
C SER A 137 8.62 -15.04 -24.55
N TYR A 138 8.45 -14.33 -23.43
CA TYR A 138 9.42 -13.35 -22.96
C TYR A 138 10.74 -14.04 -22.57
N VAL A 139 11.87 -13.47 -22.99
CA VAL A 139 13.21 -13.95 -22.67
C VAL A 139 13.83 -13.01 -21.64
N LEU A 140 14.37 -13.57 -20.55
CA LEU A 140 14.99 -12.77 -19.50
C LEU A 140 16.20 -11.99 -20.02
N PRO A 141 16.40 -10.75 -19.55
CA PRO A 141 17.58 -9.98 -19.91
C PRO A 141 18.83 -10.58 -19.29
N GLU A 142 19.98 -10.24 -19.87
CA GLU A 142 21.25 -10.53 -19.21
C GLU A 142 21.38 -9.71 -17.92
N PHE A 143 21.33 -10.40 -16.79
CA PHE A 143 21.55 -9.80 -15.49
C PHE A 143 23.03 -9.43 -15.25
N PRO A 144 23.32 -8.44 -14.39
CA PRO A 144 24.68 -8.16 -13.92
C PRO A 144 25.36 -9.38 -13.30
N TYR A 145 26.69 -9.42 -13.31
CA TYR A 145 27.48 -10.55 -12.80
C TYR A 145 27.09 -10.95 -11.37
N ASP A 146 26.92 -9.99 -10.46
CA ASP A 146 26.58 -10.27 -9.07
C ASP A 146 25.16 -10.84 -8.90
N VAL A 147 24.20 -10.40 -9.72
CA VAL A 147 22.85 -10.99 -9.78
C VAL A 147 22.93 -12.39 -10.38
N LYS A 148 23.72 -12.59 -11.45
CA LYS A 148 23.96 -13.91 -12.06
C LYS A 148 24.59 -14.88 -11.06
N CYS A 149 25.60 -14.46 -10.29
CA CYS A 149 26.23 -15.26 -9.24
C CYS A 149 25.22 -15.67 -8.16
N MET A 150 24.44 -14.71 -7.65
CA MET A 150 23.43 -15.01 -6.64
C MET A 150 22.36 -15.98 -7.16
N LEU A 151 21.88 -15.78 -8.38
CA LEU A 151 20.89 -16.67 -9.02
C LEU A 151 21.45 -18.07 -9.27
N ALA A 152 22.74 -18.18 -9.61
CA ALA A 152 23.43 -19.47 -9.79
C ALA A 152 23.66 -20.19 -8.46
N GLU A 153 23.92 -19.45 -7.38
CA GLU A 153 24.08 -19.97 -6.01
C GLU A 153 22.74 -20.32 -5.33
N GLN A 154 21.59 -20.03 -5.97
CA GLN A 154 20.23 -20.26 -5.45
C GLN A 154 20.00 -19.68 -4.04
N LYS A 155 20.65 -18.56 -3.73
CA LYS A 155 20.48 -17.88 -2.44
C LYS A 155 19.23 -16.99 -2.46
N CYS A 156 18.44 -17.00 -1.39
CA CYS A 156 17.30 -16.09 -1.28
C CYS A 156 17.78 -14.63 -1.38
N PRO A 157 17.28 -13.84 -2.35
CA PRO A 157 17.78 -12.49 -2.56
C PRO A 157 17.40 -11.58 -1.38
N ASP A 158 18.32 -10.75 -0.91
CA ASP A 158 18.00 -9.71 0.07
C ASP A 158 17.18 -8.57 -0.55
N HIS A 159 16.83 -7.55 0.23
CA HIS A 159 16.03 -6.43 -0.27
C HIS A 159 16.71 -5.67 -1.43
N SER A 160 18.04 -5.49 -1.35
CA SER A 160 18.82 -4.77 -2.36
C SER A 160 18.85 -5.54 -3.68
N MET A 161 19.10 -6.85 -3.60
CA MET A 161 19.17 -7.73 -4.76
C MET A 161 17.82 -7.88 -5.45
N ARG A 162 16.72 -7.96 -4.67
CA ARG A 162 15.35 -7.93 -5.21
C ARG A 162 15.08 -6.64 -5.98
N ILE A 163 15.48 -5.48 -5.45
CA ILE A 163 15.34 -4.20 -6.16
C ILE A 163 16.10 -4.27 -7.48
N ARG A 164 17.36 -4.72 -7.46
CA ARG A 164 18.22 -4.74 -8.65
C ARG A 164 17.67 -5.64 -9.76
N ILE A 165 17.18 -6.84 -9.43
CA ILE A 165 16.49 -7.72 -10.40
C ILE A 165 15.32 -6.97 -11.05
N ILE A 166 14.47 -6.32 -10.25
CA ILE A 166 13.33 -5.55 -10.73
C ILE A 166 13.74 -4.37 -11.62
N GLU A 167 14.85 -3.68 -11.31
CA GLU A 167 15.36 -2.58 -12.13
C GLU A 167 15.76 -3.05 -13.52
N PHE A 168 16.44 -4.20 -13.61
CA PHE A 168 16.86 -4.78 -14.88
C PHE A 168 15.67 -5.27 -15.71
N LEU A 169 14.70 -5.94 -15.07
CA LEU A 169 13.47 -6.35 -15.73
C LEU A 169 12.68 -5.14 -16.24
N GLN A 170 12.55 -4.08 -15.43
CA GLN A 170 11.86 -2.87 -15.85
C GLN A 170 12.57 -2.19 -17.03
N ALA A 171 13.90 -2.08 -16.99
CA ALA A 171 14.68 -1.48 -18.07
C ALA A 171 14.51 -2.28 -19.36
N ASP A 172 14.59 -3.61 -19.29
CA ASP A 172 14.40 -4.47 -20.46
C ASP A 172 12.99 -4.38 -21.05
N MET A 173 11.96 -4.40 -20.21
CA MET A 173 10.57 -4.26 -20.65
C MET A 173 10.33 -2.99 -21.48
N THR A 174 11.03 -1.88 -21.21
CA THR A 174 10.83 -0.63 -21.97
C THR A 174 11.15 -0.74 -23.45
N LYS A 175 11.99 -1.71 -23.85
CA LYS A 175 12.33 -1.98 -25.27
C LYS A 175 11.12 -2.37 -26.12
N TYR A 176 10.08 -2.91 -25.49
CA TYR A 176 8.89 -3.45 -26.15
C TYR A 176 7.63 -2.59 -25.99
N LEU A 177 7.73 -1.44 -25.31
CA LEU A 177 6.56 -0.62 -24.97
C LEU A 177 6.29 0.52 -25.96
N GLU A 178 7.03 0.65 -27.06
CA GLU A 178 6.79 1.72 -28.07
C GLU A 178 6.76 3.14 -27.47
N GLY A 179 7.56 3.39 -26.42
CA GLY A 179 7.57 4.66 -25.71
C GLY A 179 6.45 4.82 -24.68
N SER A 180 5.54 3.86 -24.54
CA SER A 180 4.59 3.77 -23.44
C SER A 180 5.31 3.48 -22.12
N LEU A 181 4.84 4.10 -21.05
CA LEU A 181 5.28 3.80 -19.69
C LEU A 181 4.31 2.87 -18.96
N TYR A 182 3.33 2.30 -19.67
CA TYR A 182 2.25 1.48 -19.13
C TYR A 182 2.25 0.06 -19.73
N PRO A 183 3.03 -0.87 -19.16
CA PRO A 183 2.91 -2.28 -19.51
C PRO A 183 1.51 -2.82 -19.19
N SER A 184 1.03 -3.73 -20.03
CA SER A 184 -0.22 -4.46 -19.83
C SER A 184 -0.07 -5.51 -18.72
N THR A 185 -1.21 -6.00 -18.20
CA THR A 185 -1.21 -7.07 -17.19
C THR A 185 -0.54 -8.34 -17.71
N GLN A 186 -0.73 -8.66 -19.00
CA GLN A 186 -0.13 -9.84 -19.59
C GLN A 186 1.39 -9.71 -19.69
N GLN A 187 1.91 -8.54 -20.08
CA GLN A 187 3.35 -8.29 -20.13
C GLN A 187 4.01 -8.45 -18.75
N TYR A 188 3.34 -8.00 -17.67
CA TYR A 188 3.83 -8.29 -16.32
C TYR A 188 3.80 -9.78 -15.98
N ASN A 189 2.76 -10.51 -16.40
CA ASN A 189 2.67 -11.96 -16.15
C ASN A 189 3.78 -12.71 -16.88
N ASP A 190 4.00 -12.43 -18.17
CA ASP A 190 4.98 -13.11 -19.00
C ASP A 190 6.39 -12.95 -18.44
N VAL A 191 6.76 -11.75 -17.99
CA VAL A 191 8.08 -11.45 -17.41
C VAL A 191 8.30 -12.17 -16.08
N VAL A 192 7.29 -12.14 -15.21
CA VAL A 192 7.38 -12.80 -13.89
C VAL A 192 7.37 -14.31 -14.05
N ASN A 193 6.56 -14.85 -14.97
CA ASN A 193 6.58 -16.27 -15.29
C ASN A 193 7.95 -16.69 -15.84
N ALA A 194 8.54 -15.93 -16.76
CA ALA A 194 9.89 -16.22 -17.26
C ALA A 194 10.93 -16.21 -16.12
N LEU A 195 10.83 -15.26 -15.18
CA LEU A 195 11.71 -15.18 -14.02
C LEU A 195 11.61 -16.43 -13.12
N LEU A 196 10.38 -16.82 -12.78
CA LEU A 196 10.13 -17.95 -11.87
C LEU A 196 10.36 -19.31 -12.55
N GLN A 197 10.16 -19.41 -13.86
CA GLN A 197 10.52 -20.60 -14.64
C GLN A 197 12.04 -20.79 -14.71
N ALA A 198 12.81 -19.71 -14.88
CA ALA A 198 14.27 -19.78 -14.86
C ALA A 198 14.85 -19.97 -13.45
N HIS A 199 14.17 -19.45 -12.43
CA HIS A 199 14.63 -19.47 -11.04
C HIS A 199 13.49 -19.86 -10.07
N PRO A 200 13.11 -21.15 -10.00
CA PRO A 200 11.97 -21.61 -9.18
C PRO A 200 12.12 -21.35 -7.68
N PHE A 201 13.35 -21.31 -7.16
CA PHE A 201 13.64 -21.01 -5.75
C PHE A 201 13.20 -19.59 -5.33
N LEU A 202 12.89 -18.70 -6.28
CA LEU A 202 12.32 -17.39 -5.99
C LEU A 202 10.82 -17.43 -5.63
N ASP A 203 10.21 -18.62 -5.65
CA ASP A 203 8.81 -18.92 -5.31
C ASP A 203 8.68 -19.99 -4.20
N GLU A 204 9.63 -20.04 -3.25
CA GLU A 204 9.65 -21.04 -2.16
C GLU A 204 8.33 -21.11 -1.37
N ASP A 205 7.67 -19.98 -1.12
CA ASP A 205 6.41 -19.90 -0.36
C ASP A 205 5.13 -20.00 -1.23
N GLY A 206 5.26 -20.27 -2.54
CA GLY A 206 4.15 -20.29 -3.51
C GLY A 206 3.46 -18.93 -3.76
N CYS A 207 4.01 -17.85 -3.21
CA CYS A 207 3.50 -16.48 -3.30
C CYS A 207 4.40 -15.55 -4.14
N GLY A 208 5.53 -16.04 -4.64
CA GLY A 208 6.55 -15.30 -5.39
C GLY A 208 5.98 -14.59 -6.60
N PHE A 209 5.08 -15.23 -7.36
CA PHE A 209 4.46 -14.62 -8.54
C PHE A 209 3.81 -13.26 -8.22
N PHE A 210 3.03 -13.17 -7.14
CA PHE A 210 2.36 -11.94 -6.75
C PHE A 210 3.33 -10.88 -6.23
N LEU A 211 4.36 -11.30 -5.49
CA LEU A 211 5.38 -10.43 -4.92
C LEU A 211 6.24 -9.77 -6.02
N TRP A 212 6.79 -10.55 -6.94
CA TRP A 212 7.60 -10.06 -8.06
C TRP A 212 6.78 -9.20 -9.01
N LYS A 213 5.54 -9.60 -9.31
CA LYS A 213 4.60 -8.81 -10.11
C LYS A 213 4.28 -7.46 -9.47
N ARG A 214 4.07 -7.44 -8.15
CA ARG A 214 3.81 -6.19 -7.41
C ARG A 214 5.03 -5.28 -7.43
N ALA A 215 6.22 -5.81 -7.13
CA ALA A 215 7.46 -5.04 -7.11
C ALA A 215 7.75 -4.41 -8.49
N LEU A 216 7.52 -5.16 -9.58
CA LEU A 216 7.68 -4.68 -10.94
C LEU A 216 6.66 -3.58 -11.30
N LYS A 217 5.39 -3.74 -10.90
CA LYS A 217 4.36 -2.69 -11.05
C LYS A 217 4.70 -1.42 -10.28
N ASP A 218 5.16 -1.56 -9.04
CA ASP A 218 5.56 -0.44 -8.20
C ASP A 218 6.76 0.30 -8.78
N ARG A 219 7.73 -0.41 -9.39
CA ARG A 219 8.84 0.23 -10.11
C ARG A 219 8.38 1.13 -11.24
N PHE A 220 7.51 0.64 -12.15
CA PHE A 220 6.94 1.46 -13.22
C PHE A 220 6.10 2.63 -12.68
N LYS A 221 5.41 2.46 -11.55
CA LYS A 221 4.71 3.56 -10.86
C LYS A 221 5.68 4.64 -10.38
N TYR A 222 6.83 4.27 -9.82
CA TYR A 222 7.84 5.24 -9.37
C TYR A 222 8.51 5.98 -10.52
N VAL A 223 8.80 5.29 -11.64
CA VAL A 223 9.33 5.91 -12.86
C VAL A 223 8.38 6.99 -13.40
N ARG A 224 7.07 6.77 -13.36
CA ARG A 224 6.05 7.74 -13.81
C ARG A 224 5.80 8.90 -12.84
N ARG A 225 6.21 8.77 -11.58
CA ARG A 225 5.91 9.77 -10.53
C ARG A 225 6.51 11.15 -10.83
N PRO A 226 7.79 11.30 -11.21
CA PRO A 226 8.39 12.61 -11.50
C PRO A 226 8.06 13.17 -12.90
N ILE A 227 7.46 12.40 -13.81
CA ILE A 227 7.24 12.80 -15.21
C ILE A 227 6.03 13.74 -15.32
N GLU A 228 6.23 14.98 -15.76
CA GLU A 228 5.18 16.02 -15.88
C GLU A 228 4.91 16.46 -17.33
N ASP A 229 5.69 15.96 -18.28
CA ASP A 229 5.74 16.37 -19.69
C ASP A 229 5.25 15.29 -20.67
N ASP A 230 5.16 14.02 -20.25
CA ASP A 230 4.58 12.95 -21.08
C ASP A 230 3.03 13.00 -21.05
N GLU A 231 2.41 13.12 -22.23
CA GLU A 231 0.95 13.25 -22.32
C GLU A 231 0.19 12.03 -21.80
N GLN A 232 0.70 10.81 -22.01
CA GLN A 232 0.05 9.58 -21.55
C GLN A 232 0.09 9.49 -20.02
N VAL A 233 1.20 9.89 -19.42
CA VAL A 233 1.35 10.01 -17.96
C VAL A 233 0.47 11.12 -17.41
N MET A 234 0.40 12.29 -18.05
CA MET A 234 -0.43 13.41 -17.59
C MET A 234 -1.93 13.11 -17.67
N ARG A 235 -2.42 12.50 -18.76
CA ARG A 235 -3.81 12.02 -18.86
C ARG A 235 -4.14 11.05 -17.73
N ASN A 236 -3.25 10.10 -17.46
CA ASN A 236 -3.45 9.10 -16.40
C ASN A 236 -3.27 9.68 -14.99
N LYS A 237 -2.40 10.68 -14.77
CA LYS A 237 -2.31 11.43 -13.51
C LYS A 237 -3.56 12.26 -13.25
N CYS A 238 -4.14 12.88 -14.28
CA CYS A 238 -5.41 13.61 -14.16
C CYS A 238 -6.60 12.67 -13.89
N LYS A 239 -6.60 11.47 -14.48
CA LYS A 239 -7.66 10.47 -14.33
C LYS A 239 -7.58 9.66 -13.03
N PHE A 240 -6.36 9.36 -12.55
CA PHE A 240 -6.13 8.41 -11.44
C PHE A 240 -5.25 8.97 -10.30
N GLY A 241 -4.67 10.17 -10.43
CA GLY A 241 -3.84 10.80 -9.41
C GLY A 241 -4.67 11.52 -8.34
N HIS A 242 -4.23 11.47 -7.08
CA HIS A 242 -4.86 12.25 -6.01
C HIS A 242 -4.57 13.75 -6.20
N ARG A 243 -5.63 14.56 -6.33
CA ARG A 243 -5.53 16.02 -6.41
C ARG A 243 -5.14 16.59 -5.05
N ARG A 244 -3.84 16.80 -4.80
CA ARG A 244 -3.40 17.71 -3.73
C ARG A 244 -3.47 19.14 -4.24
N GLY A 245 -4.43 19.91 -3.72
CA GLY A 245 -4.35 21.38 -3.68
C GLY A 245 -4.69 22.16 -4.95
N GLN A 246 -5.81 21.87 -5.61
CA GLN A 246 -6.42 22.83 -6.55
C GLN A 246 -7.78 23.30 -6.01
N THR A 247 -7.79 24.53 -5.51
CA THR A 247 -8.98 25.28 -5.11
C THR A 247 -9.92 25.40 -6.31
N ARG A 248 -11.09 24.77 -6.21
CA ARG A 248 -12.17 24.88 -7.20
C ARG A 248 -12.71 26.32 -7.12
N LYS A 249 -12.54 27.11 -8.18
CA LYS A 249 -13.27 28.37 -8.34
C LYS A 249 -14.77 28.04 -8.40
N SER A 250 -15.54 28.67 -7.53
CA SER A 250 -16.98 28.52 -7.44
C SER A 250 -17.66 29.11 -8.68
N LEU A 251 -18.68 28.42 -9.19
CA LEU A 251 -19.81 29.09 -9.83
C LEU A 251 -21.03 28.77 -8.99
N ALA A 252 -21.48 29.82 -8.32
CA ALA A 252 -22.72 29.90 -7.57
C ALA A 252 -23.92 30.02 -8.53
N ASP A 253 -25.09 29.84 -7.92
CA ASP A 253 -26.44 30.04 -8.43
C ASP A 253 -26.98 29.05 -9.45
N ILE A 254 -27.73 28.07 -8.95
CA ILE A 254 -29.17 27.98 -9.26
C ILE A 254 -29.90 27.62 -7.96
N ARG A 255 -30.65 28.59 -7.40
CA ARG A 255 -31.73 28.32 -6.43
C ARG A 255 -32.97 27.89 -7.21
N PHE A 256 -33.63 26.82 -6.79
CA PHE A 256 -35.07 26.69 -6.97
C PHE A 256 -35.72 26.11 -5.72
N GLU A 257 -36.83 26.74 -5.35
CA GLU A 257 -37.54 26.64 -4.10
C GLU A 257 -38.29 25.31 -3.93
N ILE A 258 -38.32 24.84 -2.69
CA ILE A 258 -39.07 23.68 -2.22
C ILE A 258 -40.55 24.03 -2.18
N LYS A 259 -41.39 23.25 -2.87
CA LYS A 259 -42.81 23.12 -2.56
C LYS A 259 -43.14 21.66 -2.26
N THR A 260 -43.56 21.45 -1.02
CA THR A 260 -44.05 20.21 -0.44
C THR A 260 -45.42 19.85 -1.01
N VAL A 261 -45.63 18.69 -1.64
CA VAL A 261 -46.89 17.90 -1.62
C VAL A 261 -46.63 16.43 -2.03
N GLN A 262 -47.03 15.52 -1.13
CA GLN A 262 -47.48 14.11 -1.26
C GLN A 262 -46.82 13.12 -2.25
N ILE A 263 -46.15 12.14 -1.63
CA ILE A 263 -45.94 10.71 -1.97
C ILE A 263 -46.58 10.26 -3.30
N LYS A 264 -45.73 10.12 -4.31
CA LYS A 264 -45.79 9.05 -5.30
C LYS A 264 -44.35 8.65 -5.63
N GLU A 265 -44.13 7.35 -5.73
CA GLU A 265 -42.85 6.68 -5.95
C GLU A 265 -42.13 7.26 -7.19
N GLU A 266 -41.30 8.27 -6.96
CA GLU A 266 -40.56 8.99 -8.00
C GLU A 266 -39.09 8.58 -7.86
N ALA A 267 -38.61 7.84 -8.86
CA ALA A 267 -37.23 7.38 -8.91
C ALA A 267 -36.29 8.57 -8.73
N VAL A 268 -35.39 8.47 -7.75
CA VAL A 268 -34.29 9.42 -7.56
C VAL A 268 -33.58 9.54 -8.90
N CYS A 269 -33.75 10.66 -9.60
CA CYS A 269 -33.10 10.91 -10.88
C CYS A 269 -31.60 11.10 -10.61
N LEU A 270 -30.86 9.99 -10.67
CA LEU A 270 -29.41 10.00 -10.58
C LEU A 270 -28.85 10.42 -11.95
N ASP A 271 -27.60 10.89 -11.96
CA ASP A 271 -26.87 11.19 -13.20
C ASP A 271 -26.83 9.89 -14.07
N PRO A 272 -27.06 9.95 -15.39
CA PRO A 272 -27.06 8.76 -16.26
C PRO A 272 -25.86 7.81 -16.07
N GLU A 273 -24.68 8.32 -15.70
CA GLU A 273 -23.48 7.50 -15.41
C GLU A 273 -23.67 6.62 -14.14
N VAL A 274 -24.45 7.08 -13.18
CA VAL A 274 -24.75 6.36 -11.93
C VAL A 274 -25.75 5.23 -12.17
N ASP A 275 -26.75 5.46 -13.01
CA ASP A 275 -27.71 4.44 -13.40
C ASP A 275 -27.02 3.29 -14.17
N GLU A 276 -25.99 3.60 -14.97
CA GLU A 276 -25.15 2.56 -15.60
C GLU A 276 -24.46 1.67 -14.55
N HIS A 277 -23.88 2.27 -13.51
CA HIS A 277 -23.24 1.51 -12.44
C HIS A 277 -24.22 0.64 -11.66
N ILE A 278 -25.39 1.18 -11.30
CA ILE A 278 -26.43 0.46 -10.55
C ILE A 278 -26.94 -0.75 -11.36
N ASN A 279 -27.32 -0.52 -12.61
CA ASN A 279 -27.80 -1.58 -13.50
C ASN A 279 -26.75 -2.68 -13.68
N TRP A 280 -25.47 -2.29 -13.83
CA TRP A 280 -24.38 -3.25 -13.92
C TRP A 280 -24.22 -4.07 -12.63
N PHE A 281 -24.30 -3.46 -11.45
CA PHE A 281 -24.21 -4.21 -10.18
C PHE A 281 -25.33 -5.24 -10.05
N GLN A 282 -26.55 -4.88 -10.40
CA GLN A 282 -27.70 -5.79 -10.33
C GLN A 282 -27.52 -6.98 -11.27
N GLN A 283 -27.01 -6.75 -12.48
CA GLN A 283 -26.71 -7.81 -13.45
C GLN A 283 -25.51 -8.67 -13.01
N GLU A 284 -24.48 -8.06 -12.43
CA GLU A 284 -23.29 -8.79 -11.96
C GLU A 284 -23.59 -9.65 -10.74
N TYR A 285 -24.46 -9.16 -9.85
CA TYR A 285 -24.78 -9.83 -8.58
C TYR A 285 -25.42 -11.21 -8.79
N VAL A 286 -26.25 -11.35 -9.82
CA VAL A 286 -26.94 -12.62 -10.17
C VAL A 286 -26.03 -13.64 -10.86
N LYS A 287 -24.81 -13.26 -11.29
CA LYS A 287 -23.89 -14.19 -11.93
C LYS A 287 -23.26 -15.15 -10.92
N THR A 288 -23.03 -16.39 -11.36
CA THR A 288 -22.30 -17.40 -10.59
C THR A 288 -20.84 -17.01 -10.42
N GLU A 289 -20.16 -16.67 -11.52
CA GLU A 289 -18.81 -16.11 -11.52
C GLU A 289 -18.87 -14.60 -11.63
N LYS A 290 -18.23 -13.93 -10.68
CA LYS A 290 -18.26 -12.48 -10.51
C LYS A 290 -16.92 -11.86 -10.88
N ASP A 291 -16.93 -10.78 -11.66
CA ASP A 291 -15.74 -9.97 -11.90
C ASP A 291 -15.45 -9.07 -10.69
N TRP A 292 -14.82 -9.65 -9.67
CA TRP A 292 -14.44 -8.94 -8.45
C TRP A 292 -13.58 -7.70 -8.70
N ARG A 293 -12.79 -7.68 -9.79
CA ARG A 293 -11.96 -6.53 -10.13
C ARG A 293 -12.81 -5.37 -10.61
N GLU A 294 -13.80 -5.63 -11.47
CA GLU A 294 -14.70 -4.58 -11.94
C GLU A 294 -15.70 -4.17 -10.85
N ILE A 295 -16.16 -5.11 -10.00
CA ILE A 295 -16.95 -4.80 -8.80
C ILE A 295 -16.18 -3.82 -7.90
N ASP A 296 -14.92 -4.11 -7.55
CA ASP A 296 -14.09 -3.22 -6.73
C ASP A 296 -13.94 -1.83 -7.33
N LYS A 297 -13.70 -1.77 -8.65
CA LYS A 297 -13.54 -0.52 -9.38
C LYS A 297 -14.83 0.30 -9.34
N ARG A 298 -15.96 -0.29 -9.72
CA ARG A 298 -17.27 0.39 -9.74
C ARG A 298 -17.71 0.76 -8.32
N MET A 299 -17.48 -0.11 -7.33
CA MET A 299 -17.79 0.19 -5.92
C MET A 299 -16.99 1.41 -5.49
N SER A 300 -15.69 1.47 -5.77
CA SER A 300 -14.86 2.63 -5.45
C SER A 300 -15.35 3.92 -6.14
N GLN A 301 -15.78 3.84 -7.41
CA GLN A 301 -16.30 4.99 -8.16
C GLN A 301 -17.63 5.52 -7.61
N THR A 302 -18.46 4.62 -7.08
CA THR A 302 -19.81 4.96 -6.59
C THR A 302 -19.87 5.27 -5.09
N LEU A 303 -18.72 5.35 -4.40
CA LEU A 303 -18.62 5.61 -2.96
C LEU A 303 -19.34 6.90 -2.55
N GLU A 304 -19.07 8.02 -3.24
CA GLU A 304 -19.66 9.32 -2.88
C GLU A 304 -21.19 9.33 -3.03
N ILE A 305 -21.70 8.61 -4.04
CA ILE A 305 -23.14 8.46 -4.26
C ILE A 305 -23.77 7.65 -3.14
N ARG A 306 -23.19 6.49 -2.78
CA ARG A 306 -23.64 5.71 -1.63
C ARG A 306 -23.63 6.53 -0.35
N ARG A 307 -22.59 7.35 -0.12
CA ARG A 307 -22.52 8.24 1.04
C ARG A 307 -23.64 9.27 1.06
N LYS A 308 -23.98 9.86 -0.09
CA LYS A 308 -25.10 10.79 -0.22
C LYS A 308 -26.44 10.10 0.07
N LEU A 309 -26.66 8.89 -0.46
CA LEU A 309 -27.90 8.14 -0.25
C LEU A 309 -28.08 7.77 1.24
N ILE A 310 -27.02 7.27 1.87
CA ILE A 310 -27.01 6.88 3.29
C ILE A 310 -27.19 8.12 4.17
N GLY A 311 -26.41 9.19 3.94
CA GLY A 311 -26.54 10.44 4.68
C GLY A 311 -27.88 11.15 4.45
N GLY A 312 -28.49 10.95 3.27
CA GLY A 312 -29.82 11.42 2.90
C GLY A 312 -30.97 10.59 3.48
N ARG A 313 -30.69 9.60 4.34
CA ARG A 313 -31.67 8.69 4.96
C ARG A 313 -32.53 7.92 3.95
N THR A 314 -31.94 7.57 2.80
CA THR A 314 -32.58 6.62 1.87
C THR A 314 -32.79 5.29 2.61
N PRO A 315 -33.94 4.61 2.47
CA PRO A 315 -34.17 3.32 3.11
C PRO A 315 -33.07 2.31 2.77
N LEU A 316 -32.56 1.61 3.79
CA LEU A 316 -31.44 0.68 3.63
C LEU A 316 -31.73 -0.39 2.56
N LYS A 317 -32.97 -0.90 2.56
CA LYS A 317 -33.44 -1.87 1.56
C LYS A 317 -33.26 -1.38 0.12
N ASP A 318 -33.47 -0.10 -0.15
CA ASP A 318 -33.32 0.45 -1.50
C ASP A 318 -31.86 0.66 -1.85
N ILE A 319 -31.04 1.11 -0.89
CA ILE A 319 -29.58 1.17 -1.05
C ILE A 319 -29.02 -0.22 -1.38
N LEU A 320 -29.47 -1.27 -0.69
CA LEU A 320 -29.03 -2.65 -0.93
C LEU A 320 -29.55 -3.23 -2.25
N LYS A 321 -30.68 -2.76 -2.79
CA LYS A 321 -31.11 -3.09 -4.16
C LYS A 321 -30.23 -2.42 -5.22
N MET A 322 -29.80 -1.18 -4.95
CA MET A 322 -28.94 -0.42 -5.88
C MET A 322 -27.48 -0.90 -5.84
N PHE A 323 -27.00 -1.25 -4.65
CA PHE A 323 -25.63 -1.69 -4.37
C PHE A 323 -25.62 -3.04 -3.63
N PRO A 324 -26.05 -4.14 -4.29
CA PRO A 324 -26.26 -5.43 -3.65
C PRO A 324 -24.97 -6.04 -3.09
N PHE A 325 -23.82 -5.64 -3.61
CA PHE A 325 -22.54 -6.07 -3.09
C PHE A 325 -22.22 -5.58 -1.67
N LEU A 326 -22.90 -4.55 -1.14
CA LEU A 326 -22.78 -4.17 0.27
C LEU A 326 -23.28 -5.27 1.24
N GLN A 327 -24.05 -6.23 0.74
CA GLN A 327 -24.46 -7.41 1.51
C GLN A 327 -23.30 -8.41 1.67
N CYS A 328 -22.29 -8.35 0.80
CA CYS A 328 -21.14 -9.25 0.86
C CYS A 328 -20.10 -8.74 1.87
N PRO A 329 -19.65 -9.56 2.84
CA PRO A 329 -18.65 -9.15 3.84
C PRO A 329 -17.39 -8.52 3.22
N TYR A 330 -16.88 -9.10 2.13
CA TYR A 330 -15.71 -8.58 1.41
C TYR A 330 -15.86 -7.10 1.00
N GLN A 331 -16.98 -6.75 0.37
CA GLN A 331 -17.25 -5.38 -0.10
C GLN A 331 -17.67 -4.47 1.05
N LEU A 332 -18.35 -4.99 2.07
CA LEU A 332 -18.66 -4.26 3.30
C LEU A 332 -17.38 -3.83 4.02
N PHE A 333 -16.39 -4.73 4.16
CA PHE A 333 -15.09 -4.42 4.75
C PHE A 333 -14.30 -3.43 3.89
N ARG A 334 -14.41 -3.55 2.56
CA ARG A 334 -13.75 -2.63 1.64
C ARG A 334 -14.35 -1.23 1.73
N GLU A 335 -15.67 -1.12 1.80
CA GLU A 335 -16.40 0.12 2.03
C GLU A 335 -15.95 0.73 3.36
N PHE A 336 -15.91 -0.05 4.45
CA PHE A 336 -15.38 0.40 5.74
C PHE A 336 -13.96 0.93 5.62
N GLN A 337 -13.07 0.20 4.96
CA GLN A 337 -11.67 0.60 4.77
C GLN A 337 -11.53 1.87 3.94
N LEU A 338 -12.42 2.12 2.96
CA LEU A 338 -12.42 3.37 2.20
C LEU A 338 -12.83 4.56 3.08
N LEU A 339 -13.76 4.36 4.02
CA LEU A 339 -14.25 5.39 4.94
C LEU A 339 -13.24 5.70 6.04
N THR A 340 -12.62 4.67 6.63
CA THR A 340 -11.83 4.81 7.85
C THR A 340 -10.33 4.67 7.63
N ARG A 341 -9.92 4.14 6.46
CA ARG A 341 -8.54 3.74 6.14
C ARG A 341 -8.01 2.57 6.98
N THR A 342 -8.90 1.86 7.66
CA THR A 342 -8.57 0.74 8.53
C THR A 342 -9.03 -0.58 7.92
N ASP A 343 -8.16 -1.59 7.98
CA ASP A 343 -8.53 -2.97 7.64
C ASP A 343 -9.21 -3.61 8.86
N ILE A 344 -10.55 -3.59 8.85
CA ILE A 344 -11.34 -4.06 9.99
C ILE A 344 -11.14 -5.56 10.25
N PHE A 345 -11.04 -6.38 9.20
CA PHE A 345 -10.86 -7.82 9.37
C PHE A 345 -9.54 -8.13 10.08
N LYS A 346 -8.44 -7.50 9.64
CA LYS A 346 -7.13 -7.66 10.28
C LYS A 346 -7.15 -7.19 11.74
N LYS A 347 -7.82 -6.07 12.04
CA LYS A 347 -7.96 -5.54 13.39
C LYS A 347 -8.79 -6.45 14.29
N THR A 348 -9.97 -6.86 13.84
CA THR A 348 -10.86 -7.76 14.58
C THR A 348 -10.19 -9.11 14.86
N ARG A 349 -9.48 -9.69 13.88
CA ARG A 349 -8.67 -10.90 14.09
C ARG A 349 -7.69 -10.71 15.25
N HIS A 350 -6.90 -9.64 15.19
CA HIS A 350 -5.90 -9.36 16.22
C HIS A 350 -6.52 -9.16 17.60
N ILE A 351 -7.66 -8.46 17.68
CA ILE A 351 -8.39 -8.25 18.93
C ILE A 351 -8.81 -9.60 19.53
N LEU A 352 -9.46 -10.46 18.75
CA LEU A 352 -9.92 -11.75 19.23
C LEU A 352 -8.75 -12.66 19.61
N GLU A 353 -7.66 -12.68 18.83
CA GLU A 353 -6.48 -13.50 19.13
C GLU A 353 -5.72 -13.03 20.38
N SER A 354 -5.72 -11.73 20.67
CA SER A 354 -4.89 -11.16 21.75
C SER A 354 -5.64 -10.99 23.07
N TYR A 355 -6.96 -10.80 23.02
CA TYR A 355 -7.76 -10.43 24.20
C TYR A 355 -8.73 -11.52 24.66
N SER A 356 -8.97 -12.59 23.89
CA SER A 356 -9.96 -13.63 24.23
C SER A 356 -9.72 -14.24 25.61
N GLU A 357 -8.47 -14.63 25.93
CA GLU A 357 -8.13 -15.24 27.22
C GLU A 357 -8.44 -14.30 28.40
N ASN A 358 -8.04 -13.03 28.26
CA ASN A 358 -8.23 -12.02 29.31
C ASN A 358 -9.71 -11.71 29.53
N ILE A 359 -10.46 -11.56 28.44
CA ILE A 359 -11.90 -11.31 28.47
C ILE A 359 -12.64 -12.49 29.12
N LEU A 360 -12.37 -13.72 28.68
CA LEU A 360 -13.04 -14.90 29.24
C LEU A 360 -12.67 -15.15 30.70
N THR A 361 -11.43 -14.85 31.10
CA THR A 361 -11.02 -14.94 32.52
C THR A 361 -11.82 -13.98 33.38
N SER A 362 -12.07 -12.76 32.90
CA SER A 362 -12.88 -11.76 33.63
C SER A 362 -14.35 -12.19 33.82
N LEU A 363 -14.86 -13.03 32.92
CA LEU A 363 -16.24 -13.54 32.94
C LEU A 363 -16.41 -14.82 33.78
N SER A 364 -15.31 -15.43 34.25
CA SER A 364 -15.33 -16.72 34.96
C SER A 364 -16.15 -16.74 36.26
N LEU A 365 -16.52 -15.57 36.78
CA LEU A 365 -17.31 -15.39 38.01
C LEU A 365 -18.82 -15.25 37.76
N VAL A 366 -19.26 -15.25 36.50
CA VAL A 366 -20.66 -15.04 36.11
C VAL A 366 -21.26 -16.35 35.61
N ASP A 367 -22.38 -16.77 36.19
CA ASP A 367 -23.16 -17.94 35.75
C ASP A 367 -23.86 -17.66 34.41
N ASN A 368 -23.08 -17.60 33.32
CA ASN A 368 -23.58 -17.39 31.97
C ASN A 368 -23.73 -18.73 31.22
N PRO A 369 -24.92 -19.05 30.66
CA PRO A 369 -25.16 -20.32 29.95
C PRO A 369 -24.20 -20.60 28.80
N ILE A 370 -23.76 -19.57 28.07
CA ILE A 370 -22.83 -19.70 26.95
C ILE A 370 -21.43 -20.04 27.48
N TYR A 371 -21.02 -19.43 28.59
CA TYR A 371 -19.73 -19.71 29.23
C TYR A 371 -19.70 -21.15 29.81
N ILE A 372 -20.80 -21.60 30.42
CA ILE A 372 -20.94 -22.99 30.89
C ILE A 372 -20.85 -23.96 29.72
N ALA A 373 -21.59 -23.71 28.63
CA ALA A 373 -21.54 -24.54 27.41
C ALA A 373 -20.13 -24.58 26.79
N LEU A 374 -19.40 -23.47 26.80
CA LEU A 374 -18.00 -23.41 26.38
C LEU A 374 -17.14 -24.34 27.24
N GLN A 375 -17.23 -24.23 28.57
CA GLN A 375 -16.41 -25.06 29.48
C GLN A 375 -16.67 -26.56 29.29
N GLU A 376 -17.93 -26.95 29.11
CA GLU A 376 -18.30 -28.34 28.83
C GLU A 376 -17.72 -28.84 27.52
N LYS A 377 -17.79 -28.01 26.46
CA LYS A 377 -17.24 -28.34 25.15
C LYS A 377 -15.72 -28.42 25.17
N MET A 378 -15.05 -27.48 25.83
CA MET A 378 -13.59 -27.49 25.95
C MET A 378 -13.07 -28.75 26.65
N LYS A 379 -13.81 -29.34 27.60
CA LYS A 379 -13.43 -30.63 28.24
C LYS A 379 -13.46 -31.82 27.27
N GLN A 380 -14.21 -31.71 26.16
CA GLN A 380 -14.38 -32.78 25.17
C GLN A 380 -13.33 -32.74 24.06
N HIS A 381 -12.51 -31.68 24.00
CA HIS A 381 -11.54 -31.47 22.93
C HIS A 381 -10.14 -31.19 23.48
N THR A 382 -9.12 -31.72 22.81
CA THR A 382 -7.70 -31.52 23.16
C THR A 382 -6.93 -30.78 22.09
N ASP A 383 -7.55 -30.49 20.95
CA ASP A 383 -6.94 -29.78 19.83
C ASP A 383 -6.85 -28.28 20.13
N GLU A 384 -5.63 -27.73 20.14
CA GLU A 384 -5.37 -26.33 20.51
C GLU A 384 -6.03 -25.33 19.54
N ASP A 385 -6.07 -25.63 18.24
CA ASP A 385 -6.67 -24.74 17.25
C ASP A 385 -8.21 -24.70 17.41
N MET A 386 -8.83 -25.85 17.68
CA MET A 386 -10.25 -25.93 18.02
C MET A 386 -10.56 -25.16 19.32
N LEU A 387 -9.76 -25.35 20.36
CA LEU A 387 -9.94 -24.65 21.64
C LEU A 387 -9.81 -23.13 21.46
N LYS A 388 -8.81 -22.67 20.70
CA LYS A 388 -8.63 -21.27 20.36
C LYS A 388 -9.86 -20.72 19.61
N HIS A 389 -10.36 -21.43 18.61
CA HIS A 389 -11.57 -21.04 17.88
C HIS A 389 -12.80 -20.94 18.78
N MET A 390 -13.00 -21.89 19.70
CA MET A 390 -14.10 -21.86 20.67
C MET A 390 -14.00 -20.65 21.60
N LYS A 391 -12.80 -20.33 22.10
CA LYS A 391 -12.56 -19.15 22.95
C LYS A 391 -12.82 -17.84 22.19
N MET A 392 -12.35 -17.74 20.94
CA MET A 392 -12.63 -16.57 20.10
C MET A 392 -14.14 -16.42 19.86
N THR A 393 -14.83 -17.53 19.57
CA THR A 393 -16.29 -17.55 19.41
C THR A 393 -16.98 -17.08 20.69
N ALA A 394 -16.64 -17.65 21.85
CA ALA A 394 -17.22 -17.23 23.12
C ALA A 394 -16.98 -15.76 23.42
N THR A 395 -15.78 -15.24 23.11
CA THR A 395 -15.46 -13.82 23.25
C THR A 395 -16.37 -12.96 22.37
N CYS A 396 -16.62 -13.35 21.12
CA CYS A 396 -17.59 -12.67 20.26
C CYS A 396 -19.02 -12.69 20.82
N LEU A 397 -19.40 -13.73 21.56
CA LEU A 397 -20.77 -13.84 22.11
C LEU A 397 -20.94 -13.05 23.41
N LEU A 398 -19.91 -13.05 24.25
CA LEU A 398 -19.97 -12.60 25.64
C LEU A 398 -19.37 -11.22 25.89
N LEU A 399 -18.86 -10.57 24.84
CA LEU A 399 -18.22 -9.26 25.01
C LEU A 399 -19.12 -8.22 25.73
N PRO A 400 -20.44 -8.12 25.42
CA PRO A 400 -21.30 -7.18 26.14
C PRO A 400 -21.49 -7.50 27.62
N ASP A 401 -21.46 -8.78 27.99
CA ASP A 401 -21.57 -9.22 29.39
C ASP A 401 -20.42 -8.68 30.26
N VAL A 402 -19.22 -8.48 29.68
CA VAL A 402 -18.05 -7.90 30.37
C VAL A 402 -18.34 -6.48 30.86
N PHE A 403 -19.14 -5.74 30.11
CA PHE A 403 -19.53 -4.36 30.40
C PHE A 403 -20.87 -4.27 31.15
N GLY A 404 -21.52 -5.41 31.45
CA GLY A 404 -22.86 -5.46 32.02
C GLY A 404 -23.93 -4.90 31.07
N GLU A 405 -23.69 -4.99 29.76
CA GLU A 405 -24.56 -4.48 28.70
C GLU A 405 -25.57 -5.53 28.22
N ASP A 406 -26.54 -5.08 27.41
CA ASP A 406 -27.58 -5.98 26.89
C ASP A 406 -27.06 -6.79 25.69
N SER A 407 -26.60 -8.01 25.96
CA SER A 407 -26.08 -8.92 24.95
C SER A 407 -27.07 -9.23 23.82
N SER A 408 -28.39 -9.12 24.06
CA SER A 408 -29.42 -9.37 23.03
C SER A 408 -29.42 -8.34 21.89
N LEU A 409 -28.80 -7.17 22.11
CA LEU A 409 -28.60 -6.15 21.08
C LEU A 409 -27.34 -6.38 20.23
N PHE A 410 -26.47 -7.30 20.65
CA PHE A 410 -25.21 -7.63 20.00
C PHE A 410 -25.27 -8.99 19.31
N VAL A 411 -25.79 -9.99 20.02
CA VAL A 411 -25.89 -11.36 19.57
C VAL A 411 -27.15 -12.05 20.07
N ILE A 412 -27.76 -12.87 19.22
CA ILE A 412 -28.92 -13.71 19.50
C ILE A 412 -28.51 -15.15 19.22
N VAL A 413 -28.50 -15.98 20.25
CA VAL A 413 -28.01 -17.36 20.19
C VAL A 413 -29.19 -18.33 20.16
N ASN A 414 -29.27 -19.16 19.12
CA ASN A 414 -30.30 -20.19 18.93
C ASN A 414 -31.76 -19.67 19.02
N ASP A 415 -32.00 -18.39 18.74
CA ASP A 415 -33.32 -17.77 18.81
C ASP A 415 -33.55 -16.82 17.62
N LYS A 416 -34.78 -16.35 17.44
CA LYS A 416 -35.20 -15.48 16.34
C LYS A 416 -34.82 -14.03 16.60
N VAL A 417 -34.26 -13.39 15.57
CA VAL A 417 -33.93 -11.97 15.61
C VAL A 417 -35.19 -11.09 15.60
N GLN A 418 -35.33 -10.22 16.60
CA GLN A 418 -36.45 -9.28 16.73
C GLN A 418 -36.02 -7.81 16.75
N VAL A 419 -34.72 -7.54 16.84
CA VAL A 419 -34.15 -6.19 16.95
C VAL A 419 -33.88 -5.60 15.56
N SER A 420 -34.03 -4.28 15.45
CA SER A 420 -33.85 -3.57 14.17
C SER A 420 -32.42 -3.09 13.93
N THR A 421 -31.59 -3.02 14.98
CA THR A 421 -30.18 -2.63 14.89
C THR A 421 -29.32 -3.78 14.36
N PRO A 422 -28.12 -3.49 13.82
CA PRO A 422 -27.15 -4.54 13.49
C PRO A 422 -26.96 -5.50 14.66
N VAL A 423 -27.15 -6.79 14.39
CA VAL A 423 -27.05 -7.86 15.39
C VAL A 423 -26.59 -9.15 14.72
N LEU A 424 -25.89 -10.00 15.47
CA LEU A 424 -25.51 -11.34 15.02
C LEU A 424 -26.53 -12.38 15.47
N GLU A 425 -26.96 -13.26 14.56
CA GLU A 425 -27.58 -14.53 14.90
C GLU A 425 -26.49 -15.60 14.90
N VAL A 426 -26.44 -16.42 15.96
CA VAL A 426 -25.51 -17.55 16.06
C VAL A 426 -26.27 -18.82 16.38
N LYS A 427 -26.14 -19.82 15.51
CA LYS A 427 -26.75 -21.15 15.70
C LYS A 427 -25.69 -22.16 16.07
N ASN A 428 -26.01 -23.04 17.01
CA ASN A 428 -25.16 -24.13 17.50
C ASN A 428 -23.73 -23.67 17.84
N PRO A 429 -23.56 -22.68 18.73
CA PRO A 429 -22.23 -22.20 19.10
C PRO A 429 -21.37 -23.36 19.59
N PHE A 430 -20.06 -23.30 19.29
CA PHE A 430 -19.05 -24.32 19.63
C PHE A 430 -19.15 -25.67 18.90
N ASN A 431 -20.14 -25.88 18.02
CA ASN A 431 -20.17 -27.05 17.16
C ASN A 431 -19.62 -26.68 15.76
N MET A 432 -18.36 -26.98 15.48
CA MET A 432 -17.69 -26.54 14.25
C MET A 432 -18.35 -27.01 12.95
N ASP A 433 -19.06 -28.14 12.96
CA ASP A 433 -19.68 -28.70 11.75
C ASP A 433 -20.97 -27.97 11.36
N VAL A 434 -21.66 -27.37 12.34
CA VAL A 434 -22.99 -26.76 12.16
C VAL A 434 -23.13 -25.37 12.77
N CYS A 435 -22.03 -24.77 13.25
CA CYS A 435 -22.00 -23.41 13.75
C CYS A 435 -22.26 -22.46 12.57
N GLU A 436 -23.26 -21.61 12.72
CA GLU A 436 -23.63 -20.65 11.68
C GLU A 436 -23.74 -19.26 12.28
N PHE A 437 -23.04 -18.31 11.65
CA PHE A 437 -23.16 -16.89 11.94
C PHE A 437 -23.96 -16.22 10.82
N SER A 438 -24.88 -15.34 11.20
CA SER A 438 -25.62 -14.51 10.26
C SER A 438 -25.72 -13.08 10.78
N LEU A 439 -25.48 -12.11 9.92
CA LEU A 439 -25.66 -10.70 10.23
C LEU A 439 -27.09 -10.28 9.86
N TYR A 440 -27.79 -9.61 10.78
CA TYR A 440 -29.11 -9.04 10.55
C TYR A 440 -29.08 -7.52 10.62
N LEU A 441 -29.88 -6.88 9.77
CA LEU A 441 -30.15 -5.45 9.75
C LEU A 441 -31.65 -5.23 9.54
N GLU A 442 -32.27 -4.33 10.30
CA GLU A 442 -33.71 -4.03 10.19
C GLU A 442 -34.61 -5.30 10.24
N LYS A 443 -34.19 -6.31 11.04
CA LYS A 443 -34.85 -7.63 11.17
C LYS A 443 -34.78 -8.53 9.94
N GLU A 444 -34.10 -8.12 8.87
CA GLU A 444 -33.81 -8.94 7.70
C GLU A 444 -32.38 -9.51 7.78
N ARG A 445 -32.21 -10.78 7.38
CA ARG A 445 -30.89 -11.40 7.31
C ARG A 445 -30.12 -10.80 6.13
N LEU A 446 -29.02 -10.11 6.40
CA LEU A 446 -28.17 -9.50 5.38
C LEU A 446 -27.29 -10.54 4.70
N THR A 447 -26.54 -11.32 5.47
CA THR A 447 -25.64 -12.34 4.94
C THR A 447 -25.33 -13.39 5.99
N LYS A 448 -25.11 -14.62 5.52
CA LYS A 448 -24.42 -15.67 6.28
C LYS A 448 -22.91 -15.40 6.21
N VAL A 449 -22.19 -15.73 7.28
CA VAL A 449 -20.73 -15.61 7.36
C VAL A 449 -20.13 -16.87 7.94
N ASP A 450 -18.89 -17.16 7.54
CA ASP A 450 -18.27 -18.47 7.76
C ASP A 450 -17.65 -18.62 9.15
N ASP A 451 -17.24 -17.52 9.78
CA ASP A 451 -16.49 -17.55 11.03
C ASP A 451 -16.76 -16.34 11.94
N CYS A 452 -16.40 -16.47 13.22
CA CYS A 452 -16.66 -15.46 14.25
C CYS A 452 -15.88 -14.15 14.06
N ILE A 453 -14.73 -14.18 13.39
CA ILE A 453 -13.93 -12.97 13.07
C ILE A 453 -14.66 -12.17 12.01
N THR A 454 -15.07 -12.84 10.93
CA THR A 454 -15.85 -12.23 9.85
C THR A 454 -17.18 -11.70 10.38
N ALA A 455 -17.85 -12.45 11.26
CA ALA A 455 -19.09 -12.03 11.90
C ALA A 455 -18.93 -10.73 12.70
N LEU A 456 -17.96 -10.70 13.62
CA LEU A 456 -17.72 -9.52 14.46
C LEU A 456 -17.29 -8.31 13.62
N ALA A 457 -16.41 -8.52 12.63
CA ALA A 457 -16.00 -7.47 11.71
C ALA A 457 -17.20 -6.92 10.90
N ALA A 458 -18.10 -7.79 10.45
CA ALA A 458 -19.29 -7.38 9.68
C ALA A 458 -20.31 -6.61 10.54
N LEU A 459 -20.49 -7.02 11.79
CA LEU A 459 -21.32 -6.30 12.76
C LEU A 459 -20.83 -4.87 12.94
N ILE A 460 -19.55 -4.70 13.29
CA ILE A 460 -18.95 -3.38 13.53
C ILE A 460 -18.95 -2.55 12.24
N ALA A 461 -18.56 -3.15 11.10
CA ALA A 461 -18.57 -2.47 9.81
C ALA A 461 -19.97 -1.96 9.46
N SER A 462 -21.04 -2.67 9.81
CA SER A 462 -22.41 -2.28 9.50
C SER A 462 -22.82 -0.98 10.18
N PHE A 463 -22.46 -0.78 11.46
CA PHE A 463 -22.73 0.47 12.16
C PHE A 463 -22.10 1.66 11.42
N HIS A 464 -20.83 1.55 11.03
CA HIS A 464 -20.11 2.64 10.36
C HIS A 464 -20.53 2.83 8.89
N VAL A 465 -20.64 1.74 8.14
CA VAL A 465 -20.92 1.78 6.70
C VAL A 465 -22.34 2.28 6.44
N PHE A 466 -23.32 1.88 7.25
CA PHE A 466 -24.70 2.34 7.07
C PHE A 466 -25.05 3.56 7.92
N GLY A 467 -24.11 4.08 8.72
CA GLY A 467 -24.32 5.25 9.56
C GLY A 467 -25.42 5.02 10.61
N ILE A 468 -25.51 3.80 11.12
CA ILE A 468 -26.53 3.41 12.11
C ILE A 468 -26.04 3.83 13.49
N GLU A 469 -26.88 4.53 14.24
CA GLU A 469 -26.56 4.93 15.60
C GLU A 469 -26.47 3.72 16.53
N CYS A 470 -25.41 3.67 17.34
CA CYS A 470 -25.19 2.64 18.34
C CYS A 470 -26.26 2.73 19.46
N PRO A 471 -26.93 1.61 19.81
CA PRO A 471 -27.82 1.58 20.96
C PRO A 471 -27.10 1.97 22.26
N ARG A 472 -27.71 2.83 23.08
CA ARG A 472 -27.12 3.25 24.37
C ARG A 472 -26.76 2.08 25.29
N ARG A 473 -27.54 1.01 25.22
CA ARG A 473 -27.37 -0.23 26.02
C ARG A 473 -26.25 -1.16 25.51
N LEU A 474 -25.54 -0.74 24.45
CA LEU A 474 -24.42 -1.45 23.81
C LEU A 474 -23.20 -0.50 23.58
N SER A 475 -23.28 0.71 24.12
CA SER A 475 -22.34 1.78 23.80
C SER A 475 -20.93 1.51 24.30
N GLN A 476 -20.77 0.89 25.46
CA GLN A 476 -19.44 0.60 26.03
C GLN A 476 -18.72 -0.47 25.24
N THR A 477 -19.43 -1.54 24.86
CA THR A 477 -18.89 -2.64 24.07
C THR A 477 -18.40 -2.17 22.71
N LEU A 478 -19.23 -1.40 22.00
CA LEU A 478 -18.87 -0.89 20.67
C LEU A 478 -17.76 0.17 20.77
N ASN A 479 -17.79 1.07 21.77
CA ASN A 479 -16.70 2.03 21.99
C ASN A 479 -15.37 1.33 22.28
N PHE A 480 -15.38 0.27 23.08
CA PHE A 480 -14.19 -0.54 23.35
C PHE A 480 -13.61 -1.12 22.06
N LEU A 481 -14.46 -1.76 21.24
CA LEU A 481 -14.06 -2.32 19.95
C LEU A 481 -13.56 -1.25 18.96
N GLU A 482 -14.27 -0.12 18.84
CA GLU A 482 -13.87 0.99 17.99
C GLU A 482 -12.50 1.54 18.39
N THR A 483 -12.25 1.70 19.70
CA THR A 483 -10.97 2.21 20.20
C THR A 483 -9.82 1.29 19.82
N LEU A 484 -10.02 -0.03 19.94
CA LEU A 484 -9.03 -1.04 19.53
C LEU A 484 -8.84 -1.10 18.00
N ILE A 485 -9.92 -0.90 17.22
CA ILE A 485 -9.86 -0.93 15.76
C ILE A 485 -9.12 0.30 15.21
N PHE A 486 -9.36 1.48 15.78
CA PHE A 486 -8.79 2.74 15.30
C PHE A 486 -7.46 3.12 15.93
N ASP A 487 -6.93 2.30 16.85
CA ASP A 487 -5.72 2.60 17.65
C ASP A 487 -5.78 3.98 18.32
N VAL A 488 -6.98 4.47 18.64
CA VAL A 488 -7.13 5.70 19.41
C VAL A 488 -6.68 5.37 20.84
N HIS A 489 -5.80 6.17 21.43
CA HIS A 489 -5.20 5.86 22.73
C HIS A 489 -6.26 5.44 23.78
N SER A 490 -6.15 4.16 24.17
CA SER A 490 -6.79 3.40 25.26
C SER A 490 -8.18 3.84 25.74
N PRO A 491 -9.22 2.97 25.66
CA PRO A 491 -10.26 3.05 26.66
C PRO A 491 -9.62 2.62 27.98
N TYR A 492 -9.92 3.34 29.06
CA TYR A 492 -9.62 2.86 30.40
C TYR A 492 -10.19 1.45 30.53
N SER A 493 -9.34 0.45 30.79
CA SER A 493 -9.83 -0.77 31.41
C SER A 493 -10.43 -0.35 32.75
N PRO A 494 -11.71 -0.66 33.05
CA PRO A 494 -12.24 -0.40 34.37
C PRO A 494 -11.53 -1.34 35.34
N SER A 495 -10.43 -0.84 35.92
CA SER A 495 -9.94 -1.31 37.21
C SER A 495 -11.11 -1.27 38.18
N MET A 496 -11.48 -2.42 38.72
CA MET A 496 -12.46 -2.54 39.78
C MET A 496 -12.05 -1.71 40.99
N LYS A 497 -12.49 -0.45 41.10
CA LYS A 497 -12.74 0.28 42.35
C LYS A 497 -13.70 1.43 42.10
N GLU A 498 -14.99 1.17 42.26
CA GLU A 498 -15.97 2.10 42.86
C GLU A 498 -17.35 1.40 42.94
N LYS A 499 -17.40 0.33 43.73
CA LYS A 499 -18.62 -0.06 44.45
C LYS A 499 -18.32 0.07 45.93
N GLU A 500 -18.20 1.31 46.40
CA GLU A 500 -18.25 1.64 47.82
C GLU A 500 -18.52 3.14 47.94
N LYS A 501 -19.81 3.51 47.90
CA LYS A 501 -20.45 4.61 48.64
C LYS A 501 -21.84 4.91 48.08
N GLU A 502 -22.77 4.00 48.33
CA GLU A 502 -24.16 4.38 48.57
C GLU A 502 -24.67 3.57 49.76
N VAL A 503 -24.10 3.87 50.93
CA VAL A 503 -24.79 3.65 52.20
C VAL A 503 -25.15 5.04 52.70
N GLY A 504 -26.43 5.35 52.61
CA GLY A 504 -26.99 6.63 53.00
C GLY A 504 -26.68 6.95 54.46
N PHE A 505 -26.09 8.11 54.69
CA PHE A 505 -26.18 8.78 55.97
C PHE A 505 -27.28 9.83 55.85
N GLN A 506 -28.44 9.50 56.42
CA GLN A 506 -29.40 10.50 56.86
C GLN A 506 -28.72 11.34 57.95
N HIS A 507 -28.59 12.65 57.73
CA HIS A 507 -28.30 13.58 58.81
C HIS A 507 -29.61 13.96 59.53
N PRO A 508 -29.63 14.00 60.87
CA PRO A 508 -30.75 14.54 61.60
C PRO A 508 -30.72 16.07 61.55
N VAL A 509 -31.91 16.62 61.29
CA VAL A 509 -32.25 18.04 61.35
C VAL A 509 -32.10 18.55 62.79
N THR A 510 -31.52 19.73 62.94
CA THR A 510 -31.86 20.65 64.04
C THR A 510 -32.61 21.82 63.45
#